data_AF-A0A533XZY9-F1
#
_entry.id   AF-A0A533XZY9-F1
#
_cell.length_a   1.000
_cell.length_b   1.000
_cell.length_c   1.000
_cell.angle_alpha   90.00
_cell.angle_beta   90.00
_cell.angle_gamma   90.00
#
_symmetry.space_group_name_H-M   'P 1'
#
loop_
_entity.id
_entity.type
_entity.pdbx_description
1 polymer ?
#
loop_
_entity_poly.entity_id
_entity_poly.type
_entity_poly.pdbx_seq_one_letter_code
_entity_poly.pdbx_strand_id
1 'polypeptide(L)'
;MSEAIINIQDDPQCGGVVRALSLSELPYDDVGAAFRDSLKALKLRHIADEIREVKTALVAAERAGQAENARTLMLRQSALQQERQRLLSSGPLPMTEVGSVNA
;
A
#
# COMPACT_ATOMS: atom_id res chain seq x y z
N MET A 1 5.19 -24.83 2.81
CA MET A 1 5.85 -23.58 3.23
C MET A 1 6.99 -23.35 2.25
N SER A 2 7.00 -22.24 1.50
CA SER A 2 8.02 -22.02 0.46
C SER A 2 9.42 -21.88 1.08
N GLU A 3 10.44 -22.49 0.46
CA GLU A 3 11.86 -22.44 0.88
C GLU A 3 12.35 -21.00 1.16
N ALA A 4 11.84 -20.03 0.41
CA ALA A 4 12.15 -18.61 0.60
C ALA A 4 11.78 -18.09 2.00
N ILE A 5 10.64 -18.54 2.56
CA ILE A 5 10.18 -18.10 3.89
C ILE A 5 11.03 -18.73 4.99
N ILE A 6 11.48 -19.98 4.78
CA ILE A 6 12.34 -20.70 5.73
C ILE A 6 13.70 -20.00 5.85
N ASN A 7 14.31 -19.63 4.72
CA ASN A 7 15.61 -18.96 4.72
C ASN A 7 15.56 -17.53 5.32
N ILE A 8 14.41 -16.85 5.28
CA ILE A 8 14.24 -15.51 5.86
C ILE A 8 14.11 -15.55 7.40
N GLN A 9 13.77 -16.69 8.01
CA GLN A 9 13.66 -16.77 9.47
C GLN A 9 15.00 -16.49 10.17
N ASP A 10 16.11 -16.78 9.50
CA ASP A 10 17.45 -16.53 10.03
C ASP A 10 17.98 -15.12 9.69
N ASP A 11 17.18 -14.31 8.99
CA ASP A 11 17.53 -12.92 8.70
C ASP A 11 17.50 -12.06 9.99
N PRO A 12 18.58 -11.34 10.30
CA PRO A 12 18.67 -10.56 11.54
C PRO A 12 17.75 -9.32 11.56
N GLN A 13 17.29 -8.83 10.42
CA GLN A 13 16.41 -7.67 10.31
C GLN A 13 14.93 -8.04 10.38
N CYS A 14 14.54 -9.19 9.81
CA CYS A 14 13.13 -9.56 9.67
C CYS A 14 12.78 -10.96 10.19
N GLY A 15 13.75 -11.83 10.46
CA GLY A 15 13.54 -13.22 10.86
C GLY A 15 12.78 -13.39 12.18
N GLY A 16 12.95 -12.47 13.14
CA GLY A 16 12.14 -12.43 14.36
C GLY A 16 10.64 -12.21 14.09
N VAL A 17 10.32 -11.31 13.16
CA VAL A 17 8.93 -11.02 12.75
C VAL A 17 8.36 -12.19 11.97
N VAL A 18 9.14 -12.79 11.06
CA VAL A 18 8.69 -13.97 10.29
C VAL A 18 8.37 -15.15 11.20
N ARG A 19 9.23 -15.43 12.19
CA ARG A 19 8.96 -16.48 13.19
C ARG A 19 7.68 -16.20 14.00
N ALA A 20 7.53 -14.97 14.51
CA ALA A 20 6.35 -14.59 15.28
C ALA A 20 5.05 -14.73 14.48
N LEU A 21 5.04 -14.29 13.21
CA LEU A 21 3.88 -14.41 12.33
C LEU A 21 3.60 -15.85 11.92
N SER A 22 4.64 -16.69 11.75
CA SER A 22 4.48 -18.11 11.38
C SER A 22 3.89 -18.97 12.50
N LEU A 23 4.11 -18.57 13.76
CA LEU A 23 3.59 -19.26 14.95
C LEU A 23 2.25 -18.67 15.44
N SER A 24 1.78 -17.58 14.83
CA SER A 24 0.53 -16.95 15.23
C SER A 24 -0.65 -17.70 14.64
N GLU A 25 -1.47 -18.30 15.50
CA GLU A 25 -2.82 -18.71 15.10
C GLU A 25 -3.68 -17.45 14.99
N LEU A 26 -3.78 -16.92 13.77
CA LEU A 26 -4.64 -15.78 13.50
C LEU A 26 -6.08 -16.28 13.32
N PRO A 27 -7.05 -15.78 14.10
CA PRO A 27 -8.43 -16.27 14.08
C PRO A 27 -9.19 -15.69 12.90
N TYR A 28 -8.76 -15.99 11.67
CA TYR A 28 -9.42 -15.56 10.46
C TYR A 28 -10.34 -16.66 9.94
N ASP A 29 -11.64 -16.37 9.90
CA ASP A 29 -12.63 -17.25 9.28
C ASP A 29 -12.43 -17.34 7.75
N ASP A 30 -12.03 -16.23 7.12
CA ASP A 30 -11.63 -16.16 5.71
C ASP A 30 -10.30 -15.41 5.58
N VAL A 31 -9.21 -16.17 5.48
CA VAL A 31 -7.84 -15.67 5.29
C VAL A 31 -7.71 -14.84 4.01
N GLY A 32 -8.43 -15.22 2.94
CA GLY A 32 -8.38 -14.51 1.66
C GLY A 32 -9.02 -13.13 1.76
N ALA A 33 -10.15 -13.02 2.45
CA ALA A 33 -10.79 -11.73 2.72
C ALA A 33 -9.91 -10.85 3.63
N ALA A 34 -9.42 -11.41 4.75
CA ALA A 34 -8.54 -10.70 5.68
C ALA A 34 -7.27 -10.15 5.00
N PHE A 35 -6.68 -10.93 4.10
CA PHE A 35 -5.53 -10.50 3.31
C PHE A 35 -5.88 -9.34 2.36
N ARG A 36 -7.00 -9.45 1.61
CA ARG A 36 -7.42 -8.40 0.65
C ARG A 36 -7.77 -7.09 1.35
N ASP A 37 -8.38 -7.16 2.52
CA ASP A 37 -8.68 -5.99 3.34
C ASP A 37 -7.41 -5.35 3.91
N SER A 38 -6.44 -6.17 4.35
CA SER A 38 -5.14 -5.70 4.81
C SER A 38 -4.37 -4.99 3.68
N LEU A 39 -4.35 -5.58 2.48
CA LEU A 39 -3.73 -4.98 1.30
C LEU A 39 -4.42 -3.67 0.90
N LYS A 40 -5.75 -3.63 0.94
CA LYS A 40 -6.53 -2.41 0.71
C LYS A 40 -6.17 -1.30 1.69
N ALA A 41 -6.09 -1.62 2.98
CA ALA A 41 -5.69 -0.68 4.02
C ALA A 41 -4.25 -0.18 3.84
N LEU A 42 -3.34 -1.03 3.36
CA LEU A 42 -1.97 -0.63 3.02
C LEU A 42 -1.95 0.33 1.82
N LYS A 43 -2.64 0.01 0.73
CA LYS A 43 -2.75 0.89 -0.44
C LYS A 43 -3.34 2.26 -0.08
N LEU A 44 -4.40 2.28 0.73
CA LEU A 44 -5.03 3.52 1.20
C LEU A 44 -4.07 4.39 2.03
N ARG A 45 -3.23 3.78 2.88
CA ARG A 45 -2.19 4.49 3.65
C ARG A 45 -1.14 5.08 2.73
N HIS A 46 -0.64 4.30 1.77
CA HIS A 46 0.35 4.78 0.80
C HIS A 46 -0.16 5.98 -0.01
N ILE A 47 -1.41 5.91 -0.50
CA ILE A 47 -2.03 7.02 -1.24
C ILE A 47 -2.18 8.26 -0.35
N ALA A 48 -2.53 8.09 0.94
CA ALA A 48 -2.64 9.22 1.85
C ALA A 48 -1.29 9.93 2.08
N ASP A 49 -0.21 9.16 2.22
CA ASP A 49 1.14 9.69 2.33
C ASP A 49 1.56 10.43 1.04
N GLU A 50 1.30 9.83 -0.13
CA GLU A 50 1.62 10.46 -1.42
C GLU A 50 0.82 11.76 -1.64
N ILE A 51 -0.47 11.81 -1.27
CA ILE A 51 -1.27 13.04 -1.32
C ILE A 51 -0.64 14.14 -0.45
N ARG A 52 -0.15 13.80 0.74
CA ARG A 52 0.51 14.75 1.64
C ARG A 52 1.81 15.29 1.04
N GLU A 53 2.60 14.42 0.41
CA GLU A 53 3.84 14.79 -0.27
C GLU A 53 3.58 15.70 -1.48
N VAL A 54 2.66 15.30 -2.37
CA VAL A 54 2.26 16.09 -3.53
C VAL A 54 1.71 17.46 -3.12
N LYS A 55 0.92 17.53 -2.04
CA LYS A 55 0.42 18.81 -1.51
C LYS A 55 1.56 19.70 -1.03
N THR A 56 2.55 19.13 -0.36
CA THR A 56 3.74 19.87 0.10
C THR A 56 4.54 20.40 -1.09
N ALA A 57 4.76 19.56 -2.11
CA ALA A 57 5.46 19.95 -3.33
C ALA A 57 4.69 21.02 -4.11
N LEU A 58 3.36 20.94 -4.16
CA LEU A 58 2.51 21.91 -4.84
C LEU A 58 2.67 23.30 -4.22
N VAL A 59 2.57 23.40 -2.89
CA VAL A 59 2.78 24.67 -2.17
C VAL A 59 4.18 25.24 -2.43
N ALA A 60 5.20 24.39 -2.51
CA ALA A 60 6.55 24.83 -2.85
C ALA A 60 6.65 25.36 -4.29
N ALA A 61 6.05 24.67 -5.27
CA ALA A 61 6.03 25.08 -6.66
C ALA A 61 5.27 26.40 -6.87
N GLU A 62 4.14 26.58 -6.20
CA GLU A 62 3.36 27.82 -6.21
C GLU A 62 4.18 29.00 -5.67
N ARG A 63 4.85 28.82 -4.53
CA ARG A 63 5.73 29.85 -3.93
C ARG A 63 6.92 30.19 -4.82
N ALA A 64 7.43 29.23 -5.58
CA ALA A 64 8.53 29.42 -6.53
C ALA A 64 8.08 29.98 -7.88
N GLY A 65 6.78 30.24 -8.09
CA GLY A 65 6.24 30.72 -9.37
C GLY A 65 6.31 29.70 -10.51
N GLN A 66 6.50 28.41 -10.18
CA GLN A 66 6.64 27.33 -11.16
C GLN A 66 5.27 26.84 -11.63
N ALA A 67 4.57 27.66 -12.42
CA ALA A 67 3.18 27.43 -12.82
C ALA A 67 2.93 26.05 -13.47
N GLU A 68 3.85 25.58 -14.30
CA GLU A 68 3.68 24.29 -14.99
C GLU A 68 3.91 23.08 -14.06
N ASN A 69 4.86 23.20 -13.14
CA ASN A 69 5.07 22.19 -12.10
C ASN A 69 3.87 22.13 -11.15
N ALA A 70 3.34 23.29 -10.76
CA ALA A 70 2.14 23.37 -9.93
C ALA A 70 0.93 22.72 -10.62
N ARG A 71 0.71 23.00 -11.92
CA ARG A 71 -0.33 22.33 -12.72
C ARG A 71 -0.17 20.80 -12.76
N THR A 72 1.05 20.33 -13.00
CA THR A 72 1.37 18.89 -13.01
C THR A 72 1.06 18.23 -11.65
N LEU A 73 1.45 18.89 -10.55
CA LEU A 73 1.21 18.41 -9.20
C LEU A 73 -0.29 18.41 -8.84
N MET A 74 -1.05 19.41 -9.29
CA MET A 74 -2.51 19.42 -9.13
C MET A 74 -3.17 18.23 -9.82
N LEU A 75 -2.81 17.93 -11.07
CA LEU A 75 -3.33 16.78 -11.80
C LEU A 75 -2.99 15.46 -11.09
N ARG A 76 -1.75 15.33 -10.57
CA ARG A 76 -1.36 14.16 -9.78
C ARG A 76 -2.19 14.04 -8.51
N GLN A 77 -2.43 15.14 -7.80
CA GLN A 77 -3.26 15.14 -6.60
C GLN A 77 -4.69 14.69 -6.89
N SER A 78 -5.30 15.18 -7.97
CA SER A 78 -6.66 14.77 -8.38
C SER A 78 -6.73 13.28 -8.73
N ALA A 79 -5.73 12.75 -9.45
CA ALA A 79 -5.66 11.32 -9.77
C ALA A 79 -5.55 10.46 -8.49
N LEU A 80 -4.73 10.87 -7.52
CA LEU A 80 -4.59 10.17 -6.24
C LEU A 80 -5.89 10.22 -5.41
N GLN A 81 -6.61 11.36 -5.42
CA GLN A 81 -7.91 11.47 -4.76
C GLN A 81 -8.96 10.55 -5.40
N GLN A 82 -8.97 10.48 -6.73
CA GLN A 82 -9.87 9.58 -7.47
C GLN A 82 -9.58 8.12 -7.14
N GLU A 83 -8.30 7.72 -7.13
CA GLU A 83 -7.89 6.35 -6.78
C GLU A 83 -8.25 6.00 -5.33
N ARG A 84 -8.00 6.92 -4.39
CA ARG A 84 -8.41 6.75 -3.00
C ARG A 84 -9.92 6.54 -2.89
N GLN A 85 -10.71 7.33 -3.60
CA GLN A 85 -12.17 7.20 -3.59
C GLN A 85 -12.62 5.88 -4.21
N ARG A 86 -12.01 5.47 -5.33
CA ARG A 86 -12.25 4.18 -5.98
C ARG A 86 -12.05 3.04 -4.99
N LEU A 87 -10.93 3.03 -4.27
CA LEU A 87 -10.62 2.02 -3.26
C LEU A 87 -11.60 2.08 -2.09
N LEU A 88 -11.94 3.25 -1.56
CA LEU A 88 -12.92 3.36 -0.47
C LEU A 88 -14.31 2.84 -0.87
N SER A 89 -14.71 3.07 -2.12
CA SER A 89 -16.02 2.65 -2.65
C SER A 89 -16.09 1.20 -3.09
N SER A 90 -14.95 0.55 -3.37
CA SER A 90 -14.92 -0.85 -3.77
C SER A 90 -15.08 -1.77 -2.56
N GLY A 91 -15.48 -3.02 -2.78
CA GLY A 91 -15.43 -4.07 -1.76
C GLY A 91 -13.98 -4.48 -1.43
N PRO A 92 -13.76 -5.71 -0.95
CA PRO A 92 -12.42 -6.30 -0.87
C PRO A 92 -11.74 -6.25 -2.25
N LEU A 93 -10.43 -6.02 -2.29
CA LEU A 93 -9.66 -6.01 -3.54
C LEU A 93 -9.83 -7.33 -4.30
N PRO A 94 -9.80 -7.36 -5.65
CA PRO A 94 -9.81 -8.60 -6.40
C PRO A 94 -8.49 -9.36 -6.21
N MET A 95 -8.54 -10.70 -6.21
CA MET A 95 -7.36 -11.57 -6.07
C MET A 95 -6.30 -11.35 -7.17
N THR A 96 -6.68 -10.78 -8.33
CA THR A 96 -5.75 -10.43 -9.41
C THR A 96 -4.79 -9.30 -9.02
N GLU A 97 -5.19 -8.43 -8.08
CA GLU A 97 -4.33 -7.35 -7.57
C GLU A 97 -3.43 -7.78 -6.40
N VAL A 98 -3.52 -9.05 -5.96
CA VAL A 98 -2.74 -9.63 -4.85
C VAL A 98 -1.37 -10.14 -5.33
N GLY A 99 -1.14 -10.22 -6.64
CA GLY A 99 0.02 -10.89 -7.20
C GLY A 99 -0.20 -12.40 -7.19
N SER A 100 0.04 -13.05 -8.33
CA SER A 100 0.05 -14.50 -8.45
C SER A 100 1.14 -15.06 -7.55
N VAL A 101 0.76 -15.61 -6.39
CA VAL A 101 1.67 -16.43 -5.57
C VAL A 101 1.82 -17.79 -6.26
N ASN A 102 2.49 -17.80 -7.41
CA ASN A 102 2.99 -19.01 -8.06
C ASN A 102 4.50 -18.83 -8.24
N ALA A 103 5.25 -19.21 -7.21
CA ALA A 103 6.63 -19.64 -7.27
C ALA A 103 6.90 -20.58 -6.09
#